data_AF-A0A1R1B3C1-F1
#
_entry.id   AF-A0A1R1B3C1-F1
#
_cell.length_a   1.000
_cell.length_b   1.000
_cell.length_c   1.000
_cell.angle_alpha   90.00
_cell.angle_beta   90.00
_cell.angle_gamma   90.00
#
_symmetry.space_group_name_H-M   'P 1'
#
loop_
_entity.id
_entity.type
_entity.pdbx_description
1 polymer ?
#
loop_
_entity_poly.entity_id
_entity_poly.type
_entity_poly.pdbx_seq_one_letter_code
_entity_poly.pdbx_strand_id
1 'polypeptide(L)'
;MSFWRSIKKIASVLVLVMLLNTVFAAITVSALPAHSELQQIQDELNLTESDIQELLLFIQEHSSSIEEAIEVDENLKANIEQYNEYSKEFAMILAFADIATSQTSTVSHLSDSSIPSEISPAIWPIVWAVVAAIIKAAVKKKMGKKIVQQIGRQFDDKVWPQIEPGIKREYEIHGYTRSVGPEDAAQANGIKQGEHIISLYGQNGSEYLRLHVYTSDSRNHTRWHYHTKDNWPDHKGNVDLYHNSLPKWGSE
;
A
#
# COMPACT_ATOMS: atom_id res chain seq x y z
N MET A 1 51.65 -22.86 -18.57
CA MET A 1 50.25 -23.10 -18.13
C MET A 1 49.64 -21.96 -17.29
N SER A 2 50.21 -20.74 -17.27
CA SER A 2 49.68 -19.61 -16.45
C SER A 2 48.71 -18.72 -17.24
N PHE A 3 49.02 -18.42 -18.51
CA PHE A 3 48.28 -17.46 -19.35
C PHE A 3 46.81 -17.85 -19.61
N TRP A 4 46.56 -19.13 -19.94
CA TRP A 4 45.21 -19.64 -20.22
C TRP A 4 44.29 -19.69 -18.98
N ARG A 5 44.87 -19.80 -17.78
CA ARG A 5 44.09 -19.74 -16.52
C ARG A 5 43.66 -18.31 -16.19
N SER A 6 44.51 -17.33 -16.49
CA SER A 6 44.17 -15.91 -16.31
C SER A 6 43.10 -15.44 -17.29
N ILE A 7 43.17 -15.86 -18.56
CA ILE A 7 42.14 -15.54 -19.57
C ILE A 7 40.77 -16.11 -19.19
N LYS A 8 40.70 -17.34 -18.68
CA LYS A 8 39.43 -17.94 -18.24
C LYS A 8 38.81 -17.19 -17.06
N LYS A 9 39.62 -16.73 -16.09
CA LYS A 9 39.11 -15.94 -14.97
C LYS A 9 38.58 -14.57 -15.41
N ILE A 10 39.28 -13.91 -16.33
CA ILE A 10 38.85 -12.61 -16.88
C ILE A 10 37.55 -12.77 -17.70
N ALA A 11 37.46 -13.82 -18.52
CA ALA A 11 36.25 -14.12 -19.28
C ALA A 11 35.05 -14.45 -18.37
N SER A 12 35.26 -15.19 -17.28
CA SER A 12 34.19 -15.48 -16.32
C SER A 12 33.70 -14.24 -15.57
N VAL A 13 34.60 -13.30 -15.24
CA VAL A 13 34.21 -12.01 -14.64
C VAL A 13 33.45 -11.14 -15.65
N LEU A 14 33.89 -11.10 -16.92
CA LEU A 14 33.20 -10.37 -17.98
C LEU A 14 31.80 -10.93 -18.27
N VAL A 15 31.65 -12.25 -18.28
CA VAL A 15 30.34 -12.91 -18.43
C VAL A 15 29.44 -12.62 -17.24
N LEU A 16 29.97 -12.60 -16.01
CA LEU A 16 29.21 -12.24 -14.82
C LEU A 16 28.78 -10.76 -14.82
N VAL A 17 29.66 -9.85 -15.25
CA VAL A 17 29.34 -8.42 -15.41
C VAL A 17 28.32 -8.19 -16.52
N MET A 18 28.40 -8.93 -17.64
CA MET A 18 27.39 -8.88 -18.70
C MET A 18 26.05 -9.49 -18.25
N LEU A 19 26.06 -10.55 -17.44
CA LEU A 19 24.84 -11.13 -16.84
C LEU A 19 24.21 -10.18 -15.82
N LEU A 20 25.01 -9.51 -14.99
CA LEU A 20 24.51 -8.48 -14.09
C LEU A 20 23.94 -7.28 -14.87
N ASN A 21 24.62 -6.78 -15.90
CA ASN A 21 24.10 -5.69 -16.74
C ASN A 21 22.85 -6.09 -17.54
N THR A 22 22.68 -7.37 -17.91
CA THR A 22 21.45 -7.82 -18.59
C THR A 22 20.31 -8.07 -17.63
N VAL A 23 20.56 -8.45 -16.37
CA VAL A 23 19.52 -8.50 -15.33
C VAL A 23 19.09 -7.08 -14.95
N PHE A 24 20.01 -6.11 -14.84
CA PHE A 24 19.65 -4.70 -14.65
C PHE A 24 18.96 -4.09 -15.89
N ALA A 25 19.40 -4.42 -17.11
CA ALA A 25 18.74 -3.95 -18.33
C ALA A 25 17.37 -4.62 -18.59
N ALA A 26 17.16 -5.85 -18.11
CA ALA A 26 15.87 -6.53 -18.22
C ALA A 26 14.86 -6.05 -17.17
N ILE A 27 15.31 -5.39 -16.10
CA ILE A 27 14.44 -4.71 -15.12
C ILE A 27 14.12 -3.27 -15.57
N THR A 28 14.81 -2.72 -16.58
CA THR A 28 14.62 -1.32 -17.03
C THR A 28 13.89 -1.16 -18.36
N VAL A 29 13.15 -2.17 -18.84
CA VAL A 29 12.21 -2.00 -19.98
C VAL A 29 10.77 -1.85 -19.48
N SER A 30 10.59 -1.08 -18.42
CA SER A 30 9.43 -0.19 -18.34
C SER A 30 9.91 1.13 -18.95
N ALA A 31 9.21 1.65 -19.96
CA ALA A 31 9.62 2.82 -20.72
C ALA A 31 10.28 3.89 -19.82
N LEU A 32 11.53 4.27 -20.14
CA LEU A 32 12.15 5.46 -19.56
C LEU A 32 11.13 6.60 -19.67
N PRO A 33 10.79 7.30 -18.56
CA PRO A 33 9.81 8.36 -18.61
C PRO A 33 10.22 9.36 -19.70
N ALA A 34 9.25 9.85 -20.46
CA ALA A 34 9.56 10.93 -21.37
C ALA A 34 10.15 12.05 -20.51
N HIS A 35 11.32 12.60 -20.90
CA HIS A 35 12.02 13.63 -20.11
C HIS A 35 11.10 14.81 -19.73
N SER A 36 10.02 15.02 -20.48
CA SER A 36 8.93 15.95 -20.18
C SER A 36 8.09 15.62 -18.95
N GLU A 37 7.74 14.34 -18.70
CA GLU A 37 6.87 13.95 -17.58
C GLU A 37 7.58 14.13 -16.24
N LEU A 38 8.86 13.74 -16.17
CA LEU A 38 9.68 13.89 -14.96
C LEU A 38 9.83 15.36 -14.57
N GLN A 39 10.13 16.23 -15.53
CA GLN A 39 10.21 17.67 -15.29
C GLN A 39 8.86 18.24 -14.82
N GLN A 40 7.75 17.80 -15.42
CA GLN A 40 6.41 18.26 -15.02
C GLN A 40 6.07 17.88 -13.57
N ILE A 41 6.34 16.64 -13.14
CA ILE A 41 6.13 16.24 -11.74
C ILE A 41 7.04 17.02 -10.79
N GLN A 42 8.30 17.26 -11.15
CA GLN A 42 9.20 18.08 -10.33
C GLN A 42 8.63 19.48 -10.12
N ASP A 43 8.13 20.10 -11.20
CA ASP A 43 7.57 21.45 -11.17
C ASP A 43 6.25 21.49 -10.37
N GLU A 44 5.40 20.48 -10.50
CA GLU A 44 4.08 20.41 -9.86
C GLU A 44 4.14 20.05 -8.37
N LEU A 45 4.97 19.06 -8.01
CA LEU A 45 5.06 18.54 -6.64
C LEU A 45 6.22 19.14 -5.84
N ASN A 46 7.10 19.92 -6.49
CA ASN A 46 8.32 20.47 -5.89
C ASN A 46 9.19 19.36 -5.24
N LEU A 47 9.30 18.23 -5.94
CA LEU A 47 10.09 17.07 -5.54
C LEU A 47 11.39 16.99 -6.33
N THR A 48 12.44 16.41 -5.73
CA THR A 48 13.68 16.14 -6.45
C THR A 48 13.51 14.95 -7.40
N GLU A 49 14.41 14.80 -8.37
CA GLU A 49 14.43 13.61 -9.23
C GLU A 49 14.56 12.32 -8.40
N SER A 50 15.37 12.36 -7.33
CA SER A 50 15.55 11.22 -6.42
C SER A 50 14.24 10.85 -5.73
N ASP A 51 13.48 11.83 -5.26
CA ASP A 51 12.18 11.60 -4.59
C ASP A 51 11.17 10.94 -5.56
N ILE A 52 11.14 11.40 -6.81
CA ILE A 52 10.24 10.84 -7.83
C ILE A 52 10.65 9.42 -8.20
N GLN A 53 11.95 9.15 -8.37
CA GLN A 53 12.44 7.79 -8.62
C GLN A 53 12.07 6.84 -7.49
N GLU A 54 12.15 7.31 -6.24
CA GLU A 54 11.75 6.53 -5.08
C GLU A 54 10.24 6.21 -5.07
N LEU A 55 9.38 7.19 -5.39
CA LEU A 55 7.94 6.97 -5.53
C LEU A 55 7.60 5.99 -6.65
N LEU A 56 8.29 6.08 -7.78
CA LEU A 56 8.11 5.15 -8.90
C LEU A 56 8.45 3.72 -8.49
N LEU A 57 9.58 3.53 -7.80
CA LEU A 57 9.97 2.22 -7.28
C LEU A 57 8.92 1.69 -6.29
N PHE A 58 8.46 2.52 -5.35
CA PHE A 58 7.43 2.15 -4.38
C PHE A 58 6.12 1.71 -5.07
N ILE A 59 5.65 2.47 -6.07
CA ILE A 59 4.44 2.14 -6.84
C ILE A 59 4.64 0.83 -7.61
N GLN A 60 5.80 0.63 -8.23
CA GLN A 60 6.09 -0.59 -8.97
C GLN A 60 6.11 -1.83 -8.06
N GLU A 61 6.77 -1.74 -6.91
CA GLU A 61 6.83 -2.79 -5.89
C GLU A 61 5.47 -3.16 -5.31
N HIS A 62 4.53 -2.21 -5.28
CA HIS A 62 3.18 -2.40 -4.74
C HIS A 62 2.08 -2.39 -5.79
N SER A 63 2.43 -2.48 -7.08
CA SER A 63 1.53 -2.36 -8.22
C SER A 63 0.28 -3.25 -8.11
N SER A 64 0.43 -4.54 -7.77
CA SER A 64 -0.73 -5.44 -7.61
C SER A 64 -1.73 -4.96 -6.56
N SER A 65 -1.27 -4.46 -5.42
CA SER A 65 -2.15 -3.99 -4.34
C SER A 65 -2.79 -2.64 -4.69
N ILE A 66 -2.06 -1.79 -5.42
CA ILE A 66 -2.56 -0.51 -5.92
C ILE A 66 -3.63 -0.75 -6.99
N GLU A 67 -3.41 -1.66 -7.92
CA GLU A 67 -4.39 -2.03 -8.95
C GLU A 67 -5.68 -2.56 -8.33
N GLU A 68 -5.58 -3.42 -7.32
CA GLU A 68 -6.76 -3.85 -6.57
C GLU A 68 -7.48 -2.67 -5.91
N ALA A 69 -6.75 -1.71 -5.34
CA ALA A 69 -7.35 -0.52 -4.75
C ALA A 69 -8.09 0.32 -5.79
N ILE A 70 -7.54 0.46 -7.00
CA ILE A 70 -8.16 1.17 -8.12
C ILE A 70 -9.43 0.46 -8.59
N GLU A 71 -9.45 -0.87 -8.60
CA GLU A 71 -10.62 -1.65 -9.02
C GLU A 71 -11.81 -1.51 -8.06
N VAL A 72 -11.55 -1.30 -6.77
CA VAL A 72 -12.61 -1.28 -5.73
C VAL A 72 -12.97 0.11 -5.23
N ASP A 73 -12.21 1.15 -5.60
CA ASP A 73 -12.46 2.54 -5.24
C ASP A 73 -12.65 3.40 -6.50
N GLU A 74 -13.91 3.64 -6.87
CA GLU A 74 -14.28 4.43 -8.03
C GLU A 74 -13.78 5.89 -7.96
N ASN A 75 -13.61 6.45 -6.76
CA ASN A 75 -13.08 7.80 -6.62
C ASN A 75 -11.57 7.82 -6.90
N LEU A 76 -10.83 6.83 -6.39
CA LEU A 76 -9.41 6.68 -6.70
C LEU A 76 -9.20 6.48 -8.20
N LYS A 77 -10.02 5.61 -8.81
CA LYS A 77 -9.99 5.38 -10.25
C LYS A 77 -10.25 6.67 -11.03
N ALA A 78 -11.31 7.41 -10.68
CA ALA A 78 -11.62 8.68 -11.32
C ALA A 78 -10.51 9.73 -11.14
N ASN A 79 -9.84 9.76 -9.98
CA ASN A 79 -8.69 10.65 -9.75
C ASN A 79 -7.50 10.30 -10.65
N ILE A 80 -7.20 9.01 -10.84
CA ILE A 80 -6.11 8.59 -11.74
C ILE A 80 -6.46 8.87 -13.20
N GLU A 81 -7.72 8.68 -13.61
CA GLU A 81 -8.19 8.95 -14.97
C GLU A 81 -8.12 10.44 -15.36
N GLN A 82 -8.00 11.36 -14.39
CA GLN A 82 -7.76 12.79 -14.65
C GLN A 82 -6.38 13.06 -15.26
N TYR A 83 -5.43 12.14 -15.09
CA TYR A 83 -4.05 12.26 -15.57
C TYR A 83 -3.75 11.26 -16.70
N ASN A 84 -4.75 10.92 -17.52
CA ASN A 84 -4.63 9.90 -18.57
C ASN A 84 -3.68 10.26 -19.72
N GLU A 85 -3.22 11.51 -19.77
CA GLU A 85 -2.18 12.00 -20.67
C GLU A 85 -0.77 11.57 -20.25
N TYR A 86 -0.59 11.14 -19.00
CA TYR A 86 0.66 10.61 -18.46
C TYR A 86 0.72 9.07 -18.54
N SER A 87 1.91 8.52 -18.39
CA SER A 87 2.08 7.10 -18.09
C SER A 87 1.36 6.70 -16.79
N LYS A 88 0.96 5.42 -16.69
CA LYS A 88 0.14 4.90 -15.58
C LYS A 88 0.77 5.18 -14.21
N GLU A 89 2.08 4.99 -14.09
CA GLU A 89 2.82 5.20 -12.85
C GLU A 89 2.86 6.69 -12.46
N PHE A 90 3.03 7.59 -13.43
CA PHE A 90 3.02 9.04 -13.20
C PHE A 90 1.62 9.53 -12.84
N ALA A 91 0.58 9.04 -13.53
CA ALA A 91 -0.81 9.31 -13.20
C ALA A 91 -1.14 8.87 -11.76
N MET A 92 -0.61 7.72 -11.31
CA MET A 92 -0.72 7.30 -9.92
C MET A 92 -0.02 8.25 -8.95
N ILE A 93 1.22 8.68 -9.23
CA ILE A 93 1.95 9.63 -8.37
C ILE A 93 1.14 10.91 -8.19
N LEU A 94 0.67 11.50 -9.28
CA LEU A 94 -0.11 12.74 -9.26
C LEU A 94 -1.41 12.56 -8.50
N ALA A 95 -2.17 11.49 -8.78
CA ALA A 95 -3.41 11.21 -8.07
C ALA A 95 -3.20 11.00 -6.57
N PHE A 96 -2.14 10.29 -6.15
CA PHE A 96 -1.83 10.11 -4.72
C PHE A 96 -1.31 11.39 -4.07
N ALA A 97 -0.62 12.26 -4.81
CA ALA A 97 -0.22 13.57 -4.33
C ALA A 97 -1.43 14.50 -4.10
N ASP A 98 -2.39 14.50 -5.01
CA ASP A 98 -3.66 15.21 -4.85
C ASP A 98 -4.46 14.71 -3.65
N ILE A 99 -4.52 13.38 -3.47
CA ILE A 99 -5.13 12.79 -2.27
C ILE A 99 -4.38 13.24 -1.02
N ALA A 100 -3.04 13.20 -1.02
CA ALA A 100 -2.24 13.58 0.13
C ALA A 100 -2.40 15.07 0.50
N THR A 101 -2.50 15.96 -0.49
CA THR A 101 -2.67 17.41 -0.27
C THR A 101 -4.10 17.77 0.15
N SER A 102 -5.11 17.03 -0.32
CA SER A 102 -6.50 17.21 0.11
C SER A 102 -6.76 16.77 1.55
N GLN A 103 -5.88 15.94 2.13
CA GLN A 103 -5.97 15.49 3.51
C GLN A 103 -5.26 16.49 4.45
N THR A 104 -5.97 16.97 5.48
CA THR A 104 -5.45 17.98 6.43
C THR A 104 -4.41 17.46 7.43
N SER A 105 -4.05 16.18 7.36
CA SER A 105 -3.22 15.51 8.35
C SER A 105 -1.78 15.42 7.85
N THR A 106 -0.88 16.26 8.35
CA THR A 106 0.55 16.19 8.06
C THR A 106 1.15 14.88 8.58
N VAL A 107 1.73 14.06 7.69
CA VAL A 107 2.61 12.96 8.09
C VAL A 107 3.94 13.58 8.50
N SER A 108 4.33 13.46 9.77
CA SER A 108 5.59 14.05 10.25
C SER A 108 6.70 13.04 10.53
N HIS A 109 6.39 11.73 10.60
CA HIS A 109 7.14 10.68 11.32
C HIS A 109 7.84 11.21 12.58
N LEU A 110 7.41 10.76 13.76
CA LEU A 110 8.19 10.97 14.97
C LEU A 110 9.51 10.18 14.80
N SER A 111 10.54 10.89 14.36
CA SER A 111 11.84 10.36 13.98
C SER A 111 12.47 9.64 15.17
N ASP A 112 12.25 8.34 15.26
CA ASP A 112 13.17 7.47 15.97
C ASP A 112 14.37 7.30 15.04
N SER A 113 15.42 8.08 15.30
CA SER A 113 16.69 8.10 14.56
C SER A 113 17.38 6.73 14.47
N SER A 114 16.84 5.70 15.11
CA SER A 114 17.32 4.31 15.07
C SER A 114 16.74 3.47 13.93
N ILE A 115 15.69 3.95 13.25
CA ILE A 115 15.11 3.27 12.07
C ILE A 115 15.56 4.04 10.82
N PRO A 116 16.49 3.51 10.02
CA PRO A 116 16.79 4.11 8.74
C PRO A 116 15.55 3.95 7.86
N SER A 117 14.77 5.03 7.73
CA SER A 117 13.78 5.11 6.66
C SER A 117 14.54 5.26 5.36
N GLU A 118 14.45 4.22 4.51
CA GLU A 118 14.92 4.29 3.12
C GLU A 118 14.10 5.31 2.32
N ILE A 119 12.94 5.73 2.85
CA ILE A 119 12.02 6.65 2.21
C ILE A 119 12.24 8.10 2.61
N SER A 120 12.40 8.97 1.61
CA SER A 120 12.55 10.43 1.77
C SER A 120 11.36 11.07 2.50
N PRO A 121 11.60 11.95 3.50
CA PRO A 121 10.52 12.65 4.19
C PRO A 121 9.59 13.46 3.29
N ALA A 122 10.09 13.93 2.14
CA ALA A 122 9.31 14.74 1.20
C ALA A 122 8.14 13.98 0.59
N ILE A 123 8.23 12.66 0.48
CA ILE A 123 7.23 11.83 -0.20
C ILE A 123 6.35 11.01 0.76
N TRP A 124 6.60 11.07 2.06
CA TRP A 124 5.80 10.34 3.06
C TRP A 124 4.29 10.59 2.99
N PRO A 125 3.79 11.82 2.75
CA PRO A 125 2.35 12.04 2.60
C PRO A 125 1.76 11.25 1.42
N ILE A 126 2.50 11.16 0.31
CA ILE A 126 2.10 10.44 -0.90
C ILE A 126 2.11 8.94 -0.63
N VAL A 127 3.17 8.42 -0.02
CA VAL A 127 3.28 7.00 0.37
C VAL A 127 2.15 6.60 1.33
N TRP A 128 1.80 7.47 2.30
CA TRP A 128 0.65 7.21 3.18
C TRP A 128 -0.66 7.11 2.39
N ALA A 129 -0.90 7.99 1.42
CA ALA A 129 -2.11 7.93 0.59
C ALA A 129 -2.21 6.58 -0.15
N VAL A 130 -1.09 6.05 -0.62
CA VAL A 130 -1.02 4.70 -1.22
C VAL A 130 -1.38 3.62 -0.19
N VAL A 131 -0.74 3.64 0.99
CA VAL A 131 -0.98 2.65 2.05
C VAL A 131 -2.44 2.68 2.52
N ALA A 132 -3.02 3.87 2.69
CA ALA A 132 -4.42 4.05 3.03
C ALA A 132 -5.35 3.42 1.98
N ALA A 133 -5.06 3.61 0.69
CA ALA A 133 -5.82 2.99 -0.40
C ALA A 133 -5.74 1.46 -0.34
N ILE A 134 -4.56 0.89 -0.11
CA ILE A 134 -4.36 -0.57 0.07
C ILE A 134 -5.18 -1.11 1.25
N ILE A 135 -5.20 -0.42 2.39
CA ILE A 135 -5.97 -0.83 3.56
C ILE A 135 -7.47 -0.82 3.25
N LYS A 136 -7.98 0.27 2.65
CA LYS A 136 -9.39 0.36 2.25
C LYS A 136 -9.75 -0.75 1.27
N ALA A 137 -8.88 -1.03 0.30
CA ALA A 137 -9.09 -2.10 -0.67
C ALA A 137 -9.24 -3.47 0.02
N ALA A 138 -8.33 -3.81 0.94
CA ALA A 138 -8.42 -5.04 1.73
C ALA A 138 -9.72 -5.13 2.54
N VAL A 139 -10.21 -4.01 3.08
CA VAL A 139 -11.51 -3.95 3.75
C VAL A 139 -12.66 -4.24 2.79
N LYS A 140 -12.69 -3.60 1.61
CA LYS A 140 -13.75 -3.85 0.60
C LYS A 140 -13.69 -5.29 0.08
N LYS A 141 -12.50 -5.85 -0.10
CA LYS A 141 -12.30 -7.25 -0.46
C LYS A 141 -12.84 -8.20 0.60
N LYS A 142 -12.52 -7.95 1.87
CA LYS A 142 -13.06 -8.70 3.02
C LYS A 142 -14.58 -8.69 3.02
N MET A 143 -15.17 -7.51 2.83
CA MET A 143 -16.62 -7.33 2.77
C MET A 143 -17.22 -8.16 1.62
N GLY A 144 -16.66 -8.07 0.42
CA GLY A 144 -17.30 -8.58 -0.79
C GLY A 144 -18.46 -7.68 -1.24
N LYS A 145 -18.88 -7.82 -2.51
CA LYS A 145 -19.81 -6.89 -3.18
C LYS A 145 -21.11 -6.68 -2.41
N LYS A 146 -21.72 -7.75 -1.88
CA LYS A 146 -22.98 -7.66 -1.12
C LYS A 146 -22.85 -6.86 0.17
N ILE A 147 -21.74 -7.01 0.90
CA ILE A 147 -21.55 -6.29 2.16
C ILE A 147 -21.13 -4.85 1.88
N VAL A 148 -20.31 -4.61 0.85
CA VAL A 148 -19.97 -3.24 0.39
C VAL A 148 -21.25 -2.45 0.07
N GLN A 149 -22.24 -3.06 -0.59
CA GLN A 149 -23.52 -2.41 -0.86
C GLN A 149 -24.31 -2.07 0.41
N GLN A 150 -24.20 -2.86 1.48
CA GLN A 150 -24.95 -2.65 2.72
C GLN A 150 -24.27 -1.68 3.69
N ILE A 151 -22.96 -1.81 3.88
CA ILE A 151 -22.21 -1.07 4.91
C ILE A 151 -20.90 -0.45 4.40
N GLY A 152 -20.55 -0.61 3.12
CA GLY A 152 -19.31 -0.08 2.56
C GLY A 152 -19.15 1.42 2.77
N ARG A 153 -20.20 2.20 2.49
CA ARG A 153 -20.22 3.64 2.76
C ARG A 153 -20.14 3.98 4.26
N GLN A 154 -20.77 3.18 5.12
CA GLN A 154 -20.69 3.41 6.56
C GLN A 154 -19.27 3.19 7.09
N PHE A 155 -18.51 2.27 6.48
CA PHE A 155 -17.10 2.14 6.79
C PHE A 155 -16.34 3.43 6.43
N ASP A 156 -16.50 3.94 5.21
CA ASP A 156 -15.78 5.14 4.76
C ASP A 156 -16.17 6.39 5.56
N ASP A 157 -17.46 6.56 5.87
CA ASP A 157 -17.99 7.78 6.51
C ASP A 157 -17.84 7.76 8.04
N LYS A 158 -17.80 6.57 8.67
CA LYS A 158 -17.85 6.45 10.15
C LYS A 158 -16.67 5.70 10.76
N VAL A 159 -16.21 4.62 10.12
CA VAL A 159 -15.15 3.77 10.68
C VAL A 159 -13.79 4.35 10.34
N TRP A 160 -13.51 4.54 9.05
CA TRP A 160 -12.22 5.00 8.55
C TRP A 160 -11.73 6.27 9.26
N PRO A 161 -12.52 7.36 9.39
CA PRO A 161 -12.06 8.60 10.02
C PRO A 161 -11.68 8.45 11.50
N GLN A 162 -12.20 7.43 12.18
CA GLN A 162 -11.92 7.16 13.59
C GLN A 162 -10.68 6.28 13.79
N ILE A 163 -10.43 5.33 12.89
CA ILE A 163 -9.29 4.40 13.01
C ILE A 163 -8.05 4.91 12.28
N GLU A 164 -8.22 5.67 11.20
CA GLU A 164 -7.15 6.17 10.34
C GLU A 164 -6.06 6.91 11.13
N PRO A 165 -6.38 7.86 12.04
CA PRO A 165 -5.33 8.58 12.76
C PRO A 165 -4.44 7.66 13.60
N GLY A 166 -5.03 6.60 14.17
CA GLY A 166 -4.32 5.59 14.95
C GLY A 166 -3.42 4.73 14.07
N ILE A 167 -3.93 4.24 12.94
CA ILE A 167 -3.15 3.44 11.98
C ILE A 167 -2.02 4.27 11.37
N LYS A 168 -2.30 5.53 11.03
CA LYS A 168 -1.34 6.49 10.49
C LYS A 168 -0.19 6.75 11.45
N ARG A 169 -0.49 6.90 12.75
CA ARG A 169 0.55 7.04 13.78
C ARG A 169 1.48 5.83 13.84
N GLU A 170 0.94 4.62 13.70
CA GLU A 170 1.76 3.40 13.71
C GLU A 170 2.60 3.29 12.43
N TYR A 171 2.06 3.70 11.28
CA TYR A 171 2.83 3.87 10.04
C TYR A 171 3.98 4.89 10.21
N GLU A 172 3.72 6.02 10.88
CA GLU A 172 4.75 7.03 11.20
C GLU A 172 5.88 6.51 12.09
N ILE A 173 5.66 5.44 12.85
CA ILE A 173 6.67 4.84 13.73
C ILE A 173 7.42 3.73 12.99
N HIS A 174 6.72 2.93 12.17
CA HIS A 174 7.25 1.67 11.64
C HIS A 174 7.54 1.69 10.13
N GLY A 175 7.05 2.70 9.41
CA GLY A 175 7.04 2.74 7.95
C GLY A 175 6.15 1.65 7.35
N TYR A 176 6.36 1.35 6.08
CA TYR A 176 5.65 0.29 5.36
C TYR A 176 6.60 -0.44 4.41
N THR A 177 6.47 -1.77 4.34
CA THR A 177 7.17 -2.61 3.35
C THR A 177 6.25 -3.55 2.60
N ARG A 178 5.23 -4.08 3.27
CA ARG A 178 4.23 -4.96 2.65
C ARG A 178 3.02 -5.11 3.55
N SER A 179 2.01 -5.74 3.00
CA SER A 179 0.82 -6.16 3.73
C SER A 179 0.45 -7.62 3.44
N VAL A 180 -0.37 -8.20 4.30
CA VAL A 180 -1.02 -9.50 4.08
C VAL A 180 -2.52 -9.31 4.28
N GLY A 181 -3.27 -9.48 3.19
CA GLY A 181 -4.70 -9.23 3.15
C GLY A 181 -5.58 -10.37 3.69
N PRO A 182 -6.89 -10.31 3.39
CA PRO A 182 -7.90 -11.21 3.93
C PRO A 182 -8.01 -12.52 3.14
N GLU A 183 -7.19 -12.73 2.12
CA GLU A 183 -7.27 -13.89 1.22
C GLU A 183 -6.93 -15.18 1.96
N ASP A 184 -7.74 -16.21 1.68
CA ASP A 184 -7.47 -17.58 2.06
C ASP A 184 -8.25 -18.52 1.14
N ALA A 185 -7.53 -19.16 0.20
CA ALA A 185 -8.11 -20.06 -0.78
C ALA A 185 -8.81 -21.30 -0.16
N ALA A 186 -8.49 -21.65 1.09
CA ALA A 186 -9.11 -22.76 1.79
C ALA A 186 -10.44 -22.38 2.46
N GLN A 187 -10.79 -21.09 2.51
CA GLN A 187 -12.00 -20.60 3.17
C GLN A 187 -13.09 -20.18 2.20
N ALA A 188 -14.30 -20.01 2.74
CA ALA A 188 -15.47 -19.63 1.94
C ALA A 188 -15.21 -18.32 1.18
N ASN A 189 -15.61 -18.30 -0.09
CA ASN A 189 -15.42 -17.17 -1.00
C ASN A 189 -13.94 -16.74 -1.18
N GLY A 190 -12.97 -17.61 -0.85
CA GLY A 190 -11.54 -17.27 -0.92
C GLY A 190 -11.08 -16.25 0.12
N ILE A 191 -11.88 -16.03 1.18
CA ILE A 191 -11.67 -14.99 2.19
C ILE A 191 -11.72 -15.60 3.59
N LYS A 192 -10.76 -15.19 4.44
CA LYS A 192 -10.75 -15.52 5.87
C LYS A 192 -12.09 -15.16 6.50
N GLN A 193 -12.75 -16.10 7.17
CA GLN A 193 -14.08 -15.88 7.77
C GLN A 193 -14.01 -15.37 9.22
N GLY A 194 -12.82 -15.43 9.84
CA GLY A 194 -12.55 -14.82 11.15
C GLY A 194 -12.43 -13.29 11.07
N GLU A 195 -11.85 -12.68 12.11
CA GLU A 195 -11.81 -11.22 12.22
C GLU A 195 -10.75 -10.53 11.35
N HIS A 196 -9.67 -11.23 11.02
CA HIS A 196 -8.52 -10.66 10.31
C HIS A 196 -8.91 -10.04 8.96
N ILE A 197 -8.50 -8.79 8.73
CA ILE A 197 -8.65 -8.09 7.43
C ILE A 197 -7.28 -7.95 6.78
N ILE A 198 -6.36 -7.26 7.45
CA ILE A 198 -5.04 -6.95 6.90
C ILE A 198 -4.00 -6.86 8.01
N SER A 199 -2.80 -7.35 7.73
CA SER A 199 -1.60 -7.15 8.53
C SER A 199 -0.63 -6.23 7.80
N LEU A 200 -0.02 -5.27 8.50
CA LEU A 200 0.98 -4.36 7.96
C LEU A 200 2.36 -4.67 8.54
N TYR A 201 3.37 -4.61 7.67
CA TYR A 201 4.77 -4.86 8.00
C TYR A 201 5.59 -3.61 7.78
N GLY A 202 6.46 -3.30 8.75
CA GLY A 202 7.29 -2.11 8.74
C GLY A 202 8.63 -2.33 8.04
N GLN A 203 9.49 -1.32 8.05
CA GLN A 203 10.82 -1.34 7.42
C GLN A 203 11.77 -2.41 8.02
N ASN A 204 11.57 -2.77 9.28
CA ASN A 204 12.30 -3.87 9.92
C ASN A 204 11.77 -5.28 9.54
N GLY A 205 10.82 -5.38 8.60
CA GLY A 205 10.19 -6.62 8.17
C GLY A 205 9.27 -7.28 9.19
N SER A 206 9.06 -6.66 10.36
CA SER A 206 8.16 -7.17 11.40
C SER A 206 6.73 -6.67 11.18
N GLU A 207 5.76 -7.52 11.51
CA GLU A 207 4.37 -7.11 11.61
C GLU A 207 4.23 -6.08 12.74
N TYR A 208 3.60 -4.94 12.45
CA TYR A 208 3.38 -3.89 13.44
C TYR A 208 1.92 -3.58 13.71
N LEU A 209 1.03 -3.87 12.76
CA LEU A 209 -0.39 -3.57 12.87
C LEU A 209 -1.25 -4.67 12.25
N ARG A 210 -2.39 -4.95 12.89
CA ARG A 210 -3.47 -5.79 12.34
C ARG A 210 -4.77 -5.02 12.38
N LEU A 211 -5.47 -4.93 11.27
CA LEU A 211 -6.85 -4.44 11.23
C LEU A 211 -7.80 -5.62 11.22
N HIS A 212 -8.76 -5.60 12.15
CA HIS A 212 -9.71 -6.68 12.41
C HIS A 212 -11.15 -6.16 12.40
N VAL A 213 -12.09 -7.06 12.13
CA VAL A 213 -13.53 -6.84 12.27
C VAL A 213 -14.18 -8.01 13.00
N TYR A 214 -14.67 -7.76 14.21
CA TYR A 214 -15.58 -8.67 14.89
C TYR A 214 -16.95 -8.61 14.22
N THR A 215 -17.63 -9.76 14.14
CA THR A 215 -19.04 -9.84 13.76
C THR A 215 -19.79 -10.63 14.81
N SER A 216 -20.91 -10.10 15.27
CA SER A 216 -21.85 -10.83 16.13
C SER A 216 -22.39 -12.11 15.48
N ASP A 217 -22.86 -13.05 16.29
CA ASP A 217 -23.46 -14.32 15.82
C ASP A 217 -24.68 -14.08 14.92
N SER A 218 -25.49 -13.07 15.25
CA SER A 218 -26.64 -12.62 14.44
C SER A 218 -26.24 -11.84 13.18
N ARG A 219 -24.95 -11.52 13.04
CA ARG A 219 -24.36 -10.77 11.92
C ARG A 219 -24.97 -9.39 11.66
N ASN A 220 -25.67 -8.84 12.64
CA ASN A 220 -26.33 -7.53 12.58
C ASN A 220 -25.51 -6.43 13.28
N HIS A 221 -24.32 -6.79 13.75
CA HIS A 221 -23.39 -5.90 14.42
C HIS A 221 -21.96 -6.27 14.05
N THR A 222 -21.17 -5.26 13.69
CA THR A 222 -19.73 -5.37 13.43
C THR A 222 -18.95 -4.39 14.30
N ARG A 223 -17.78 -4.81 14.79
CA ARG A 223 -16.84 -3.96 15.54
C ARG A 223 -15.48 -3.96 14.88
N TRP A 224 -15.10 -2.80 14.37
CA TRP A 224 -13.85 -2.54 13.68
C TRP A 224 -12.82 -2.06 14.68
N HIS A 225 -11.63 -2.62 14.63
CA HIS A 225 -10.55 -2.28 15.56
C HIS A 225 -9.21 -2.68 14.96
N TYR A 226 -8.14 -2.12 15.48
CA TYR A 226 -6.78 -2.50 15.12
C TYR A 226 -5.98 -2.91 16.35
N HIS A 227 -4.95 -3.73 16.13
CA HIS A 227 -4.00 -4.17 17.12
C HIS A 227 -2.62 -3.63 16.75
N THR A 228 -1.79 -3.32 17.74
CA THR A 228 -0.41 -2.84 17.52
C THR A 228 0.59 -3.78 18.17
N LYS A 229 1.82 -3.82 17.64
CA LYS A 229 2.88 -4.73 18.09
C LYS A 229 3.13 -4.72 19.58
N ASP A 230 3.03 -3.54 20.18
CA ASP A 230 3.28 -3.33 21.61
C ASP A 230 2.28 -4.09 22.49
N ASN A 231 1.08 -4.39 21.96
CA ASN A 231 0.03 -5.04 22.73
C ASN A 231 -1.00 -5.75 21.82
N TRP A 232 -0.63 -6.90 21.25
CA TRP A 232 -1.52 -7.69 20.37
C TRP A 232 -2.87 -8.12 20.97
N PRO A 233 -3.02 -8.30 22.29
CA PRO A 233 -4.34 -8.56 22.87
C PRO A 233 -5.25 -7.33 22.97
N ASP A 234 -4.73 -6.11 22.81
CA ASP A 234 -5.47 -4.87 23.04
C ASP A 234 -6.16 -4.38 21.76
N HIS A 235 -7.47 -4.13 21.87
CA HIS A 235 -8.30 -3.70 20.76
C HIS A 235 -8.35 -2.17 20.73
N LYS A 236 -7.64 -1.55 19.78
CA LYS A 236 -7.58 -0.10 19.63
C LYS A 236 -8.57 0.41 18.58
N GLY A 237 -9.04 1.63 18.77
CA GLY A 237 -9.94 2.30 17.82
C GLY A 237 -11.25 1.55 17.57
N ASN A 238 -11.88 1.01 18.63
CA ASN A 238 -13.14 0.28 18.48
C ASN A 238 -14.23 1.19 17.90
N VAL A 239 -14.79 0.79 16.76
CA VAL A 239 -15.96 1.43 16.15
C VAL A 239 -17.02 0.38 15.88
N ASP A 240 -18.20 0.58 16.45
CA ASP A 240 -19.35 -0.31 16.26
C ASP A 240 -20.26 0.18 15.14
N LEU A 241 -20.67 -0.73 14.25
CA LEU A 241 -21.74 -0.51 13.28
C LEU A 241 -22.89 -1.50 13.53
N TYR A 242 -24.12 -0.98 13.49
CA TYR A 242 -25.35 -1.77 13.59
C TYR A 242 -26.09 -1.74 12.26
N HIS A 243 -26.51 -2.91 11.78
CA HIS A 243 -27.06 -3.09 10.44
C HIS A 243 -27.97 -4.33 10.39
N ASN A 244 -28.61 -4.59 9.25
CA ASN A 244 -29.28 -5.86 9.03
C ASN A 244 -28.25 -7.01 9.02
N SER A 245 -28.73 -8.25 9.17
CA SER A 245 -27.86 -9.42 9.16
C SER A 245 -27.04 -9.50 7.86
N LEU A 246 -25.71 -9.46 7.97
CA LEU A 246 -24.81 -9.54 6.84
C LEU A 246 -24.68 -10.99 6.34
N PRO A 247 -24.52 -11.22 5.03
CA PRO A 247 -24.04 -12.51 4.52
C PRO A 247 -22.60 -12.80 4.96
N LYS A 248 -22.06 -13.98 4.64
CA LYS A 248 -20.66 -14.35 4.91
C LYS A 248 -19.67 -13.37 4.24
N TRP A 249 -18.47 -13.27 4.81
CA TRP A 249 -17.40 -12.44 4.25
C TRP A 249 -17.01 -12.88 2.85
N GLY A 250 -16.63 -11.93 2.01
CA GLY A 250 -16.29 -12.15 0.60
C GLY A 250 -17.48 -12.51 -0.29
N SER A 251 -18.72 -12.33 0.17
CA SER A 251 -19.88 -12.68 -0.65
C SER A 251 -20.09 -11.71 -1.81
N GLU A 252 -20.16 -12.29 -3.03
CA GLU A 252 -20.53 -11.58 -4.26
C GLU A 252 -22.01 -11.24 -4.35
#